data_AF-A0A4S2D9E6-F1
#
_entry.id   AF-A0A4S2D9E6-F1
#
_cell.length_a   1.000
_cell.length_b   1.000
_cell.length_c   1.000
_cell.angle_alpha   90.00
_cell.angle_beta   90.00
_cell.angle_gamma   90.00
#
_symmetry.space_group_name_H-M   'P 1'
#
loop_
_entity.id
_entity.type
_entity.pdbx_description
1 polymer ?
#
loop_
_entity_poly.entity_id
_entity_poly.type
_entity_poly.pdbx_seq_one_letter_code
_entity_poly.pdbx_strand_id
1 'polypeptide(L)'
;MSSLDRLIEDAASRLNLGYRARSVVTVLTAYIATREDGLAGLGDQFERAGVGALFHSWCRGDEQPIVASQLERAIGREDLARLARRAGFPPGIFAVIVAELLPPLVDLLTTTNGAPVALRARRLDAHAAGAAGQAVRGVAVRSILACLIGVSLILATSWLYLVTRAPPQDTSATRVAPVADARLSLVVDGDHVRVDGRLPRAADQRRVWNALVQRYGEDNVRGQLQVDGGTRPPRWQDRLIAHLPALLAPGLRLDLEGEHIRVDSRALTVQDRLGVTRVLRDHFGAFDVRGLWTPGIAALHALPPDATPDAVVVALNQTVVKFQPEATALTGDSLDTLHATAAALRQLPAGTRVEVGVHTDSHGDAAARRALSQQRAESLVLALHLLDVPMGMLDAMGHGADDPIADNRSEAGRAQNRRVVYRLLR
;
A
#
# COMPACT_ATOMS: atom_id res chain seq x y z
N MET A 1 -22.09 0.65 6.62
CA MET A 1 -21.20 -0.54 6.55
C MET A 1 -20.73 -0.85 7.96
N SER A 2 -20.84 -2.11 8.43
CA SER A 2 -20.34 -2.44 9.77
C SER A 2 -18.81 -2.39 9.81
N SER A 3 -18.22 -2.26 11.00
CA SER A 3 -16.76 -2.31 11.15
C SER A 3 -16.18 -3.69 10.77
N LEU A 4 -16.97 -4.76 10.95
CA LEU A 4 -16.61 -6.11 10.50
C LEU A 4 -16.63 -6.23 8.97
N ASP A 5 -17.59 -5.59 8.29
CA ASP A 5 -17.64 -5.58 6.82
C ASP A 5 -16.41 -4.86 6.23
N ARG A 6 -15.96 -3.76 6.87
CA ARG A 6 -14.73 -3.07 6.47
C ARG A 6 -13.49 -3.95 6.61
N LEU A 7 -13.38 -4.70 7.71
CA LEU A 7 -12.29 -5.65 7.90
C LEU A 7 -12.29 -6.75 6.85
N ILE A 8 -13.48 -7.27 6.49
CA ILE A 8 -13.63 -8.28 5.43
C ILE A 8 -13.20 -7.72 4.07
N GLU A 9 -13.56 -6.48 3.75
CA GLU A 9 -13.20 -5.84 2.48
C GLU A 9 -11.71 -5.50 2.40
N ASP A 10 -11.11 -5.03 3.50
CA ASP A 10 -9.66 -4.84 3.60
C ASP A 10 -8.92 -6.18 3.43
N ALA A 11 -9.34 -7.22 4.16
CA ALA A 11 -8.80 -8.57 4.01
C ALA A 11 -8.93 -9.12 2.58
N ALA A 12 -10.08 -8.90 1.94
CA ALA A 12 -10.34 -9.36 0.57
C ALA A 12 -9.37 -8.76 -0.44
N SER A 13 -9.05 -7.47 -0.28
CA SER A 13 -8.15 -6.74 -1.18
C SER A 13 -6.68 -6.94 -0.82
N ARG A 14 -6.30 -6.73 0.44
CA ARG A 14 -4.92 -6.77 0.94
C ARG A 14 -4.29 -8.16 0.83
N LEU A 15 -5.06 -9.21 1.14
CA LEU A 15 -4.59 -10.60 1.11
C LEU A 15 -5.01 -11.34 -0.18
N ASN A 16 -5.58 -10.62 -1.15
CA ASN A 16 -6.09 -11.18 -2.40
C ASN A 16 -7.04 -12.38 -2.21
N LEU A 17 -7.84 -12.36 -1.14
CA LEU A 17 -8.79 -13.44 -0.82
C LEU A 17 -10.12 -13.30 -1.54
N GLY A 18 -10.43 -12.09 -2.04
CA GLY A 18 -11.71 -11.78 -2.67
C GLY A 18 -12.90 -12.20 -1.77
N TYR A 19 -13.87 -12.90 -2.35
CA TYR A 19 -15.06 -13.35 -1.61
C TYR A 19 -14.76 -14.32 -0.46
N ARG A 20 -13.59 -14.98 -0.47
CA ARG A 20 -13.21 -15.97 0.56
C ARG A 20 -12.81 -15.32 1.89
N ALA A 21 -12.49 -14.02 1.91
CA ALA A 21 -12.18 -13.30 3.15
C ALA A 21 -13.29 -13.44 4.21
N ARG A 22 -14.55 -13.36 3.77
CA ARG A 22 -15.72 -13.54 4.65
C ARG A 22 -15.73 -14.92 5.31
N SER A 23 -15.36 -15.97 4.59
CA SER A 23 -15.28 -17.35 5.12
C SER A 23 -14.30 -17.43 6.28
N VAL A 24 -13.10 -16.85 6.11
CA VAL A 24 -12.06 -16.84 7.14
C VAL A 24 -12.53 -16.10 8.39
N VAL A 25 -13.02 -14.88 8.23
CA VAL A 25 -13.50 -14.06 9.35
C VAL A 25 -14.66 -14.75 10.08
N THR A 26 -15.57 -15.41 9.34
CA THR A 26 -16.68 -16.16 9.94
C THR A 26 -16.19 -17.34 10.76
N VAL A 27 -15.23 -18.11 10.25
CA VAL A 27 -14.66 -19.25 10.99
C VAL A 27 -13.90 -18.80 12.23
N LEU A 28 -13.15 -17.70 12.16
CA LEU A 28 -12.40 -17.15 13.31
C LEU A 28 -13.32 -16.58 14.39
N THR A 29 -14.32 -15.79 14.01
CA THR A 29 -15.30 -15.24 14.96
C THR A 29 -16.09 -16.35 15.64
N ALA A 30 -16.51 -17.37 14.88
CA ALA A 30 -17.16 -18.56 15.46
C ALA A 30 -16.23 -19.32 16.40
N TYR A 31 -14.95 -19.52 16.01
CA TYR A 31 -13.96 -20.16 16.88
C TYR A 31 -13.86 -19.45 18.22
N ILE A 32 -13.69 -18.12 18.20
CA ILE A 32 -13.62 -17.29 19.42
C ILE A 32 -14.90 -17.38 20.23
N ALA A 33 -16.07 -17.23 19.59
CA ALA A 33 -17.37 -17.23 20.28
C ALA A 33 -17.74 -18.57 20.92
N THR A 34 -17.23 -19.69 20.40
CA THR A 34 -17.50 -21.03 20.94
C THR A 34 -16.62 -21.44 22.12
N ARG A 35 -15.67 -20.59 22.55
CA ARG A 35 -14.81 -20.87 23.71
C ARG A 35 -15.53 -20.56 25.01
N GLU A 36 -15.18 -21.30 26.07
CA GLU A 36 -15.77 -21.17 27.41
C GLU A 36 -15.76 -19.71 27.92
N ASP A 37 -14.68 -18.97 27.66
CA ASP A 37 -14.53 -17.55 28.03
C ASP A 37 -14.40 -16.61 26.81
N GLY A 38 -14.88 -17.05 25.64
CA GLY A 38 -14.85 -16.26 24.42
C GLY A 38 -13.46 -15.71 24.06
N LEU A 39 -13.34 -14.38 24.00
CA LEU A 39 -12.09 -13.68 23.71
C LEU A 39 -11.07 -13.77 24.86
N ALA A 40 -11.51 -13.78 26.12
CA ALA A 40 -10.62 -13.91 27.27
C ALA A 40 -9.94 -15.28 27.27
N GLY A 41 -10.69 -16.34 26.98
CA GLY A 41 -10.15 -17.70 26.85
C GLY A 41 -9.20 -17.87 25.65
N LEU A 42 -9.29 -17.02 24.62
CA LEU A 42 -8.27 -16.94 23.57
C LEU A 42 -6.99 -16.28 24.11
N GLY A 43 -7.12 -15.20 24.89
CA GLY A 43 -6.00 -14.55 25.56
C GLY A 43 -5.20 -15.52 26.44
N ASP A 44 -5.87 -16.30 27.28
CA ASP A 44 -5.24 -17.31 28.15
C ASP A 44 -4.48 -18.38 27.36
N GLN A 45 -4.93 -18.68 26.14
CA GLN A 45 -4.22 -19.61 25.25
C GLN A 45 -2.93 -18.99 24.69
N PHE A 46 -2.95 -17.70 24.34
CA PHE A 46 -1.76 -16.97 23.91
C PHE A 46 -0.74 -16.79 25.04
N GLU A 47 -1.22 -16.52 26.26
CA GLU A 47 -0.39 -16.48 27.47
C GLU A 47 0.34 -17.80 27.70
N ARG A 48 -0.38 -18.93 27.69
CA ARG A 48 0.22 -20.27 27.86
C ARG A 48 1.24 -20.63 26.79
N ALA A 49 1.11 -20.08 25.59
CA ALA A 49 2.05 -20.29 24.50
C ALA A 49 3.26 -19.33 24.52
N GLY A 50 3.35 -18.44 25.51
CA GLY A 50 4.44 -17.48 25.65
C GLY A 50 4.39 -16.33 24.64
N VAL A 51 3.23 -16.07 24.04
CA VAL A 51 2.98 -14.99 23.07
C VAL A 51 1.87 -14.04 23.53
N GLY A 52 1.51 -14.08 24.81
CA GLY A 52 0.44 -13.27 25.40
C GLY A 52 0.65 -11.75 25.27
N ALA A 53 1.90 -11.29 25.31
CA ALA A 53 2.25 -9.90 25.07
C ALA A 53 1.74 -9.37 23.72
N LEU A 54 1.78 -10.19 22.65
CA LEU A 54 1.22 -9.84 21.34
C LEU A 54 -0.30 -9.70 21.44
N PHE A 55 -0.98 -10.65 22.07
CA PHE A 55 -2.43 -10.60 22.24
C PHE A 55 -2.89 -9.35 23.00
N HIS A 56 -2.21 -9.02 24.10
CA HIS A 56 -2.47 -7.80 24.86
C HIS A 56 -2.16 -6.51 24.12
N SER A 57 -1.24 -6.55 23.15
CA SER A 57 -0.98 -5.43 22.25
C SER A 57 -2.24 -5.14 21.41
N TRP A 58 -2.83 -6.18 20.83
CA TRP A 58 -4.01 -6.08 19.96
C TRP A 58 -5.22 -5.56 20.72
N CYS A 59 -5.42 -5.99 21.97
CA CYS A 59 -6.50 -5.48 22.83
C CYS A 59 -6.40 -3.98 23.14
N ARG A 60 -5.24 -3.35 22.89
CA ARG A 60 -5.00 -1.92 23.11
C ARG A 60 -4.95 -1.13 21.79
N GLY A 61 -5.27 -1.77 20.67
CA GLY A 61 -5.17 -1.19 19.33
C GLY A 61 -3.75 -1.11 18.77
N ASP A 62 -2.77 -1.77 19.41
CA ASP A 62 -1.41 -1.91 18.89
C ASP A 62 -1.30 -3.29 18.21
N GLU A 63 -1.59 -3.35 16.92
CA GLU A 63 -1.69 -4.57 16.09
C GLU A 63 -0.31 -5.20 15.78
N GLN A 64 0.50 -5.48 16.80
CA GLN A 64 1.81 -6.10 16.62
C GLN A 64 1.72 -7.41 15.83
N PRO A 65 2.58 -7.65 14.84
CA PRO A 65 2.40 -8.77 13.94
C PRO A 65 2.79 -10.10 14.62
N ILE A 66 2.08 -11.18 14.28
CA ILE A 66 2.39 -12.56 14.70
C ILE A 66 2.80 -13.39 13.48
N VAL A 67 3.74 -14.34 13.61
CA VAL A 67 4.11 -15.26 12.51
C VAL A 67 3.27 -16.55 12.58
N ALA A 68 3.11 -17.28 11.47
CA ALA A 68 2.31 -18.51 11.44
C ALA A 68 2.80 -19.55 12.46
N SER A 69 4.11 -19.69 12.68
CA SER A 69 4.67 -20.62 13.66
C SER A 69 4.35 -20.25 15.13
N GLN A 70 4.25 -18.96 15.46
CA GLN A 70 3.79 -18.50 16.77
C GLN A 70 2.29 -18.76 16.94
N LEU A 71 1.51 -18.51 15.88
CA LEU A 71 0.09 -18.79 15.85
C LEU A 71 -0.20 -20.30 16.03
N GLU A 72 0.57 -21.16 15.36
CA GLU A 72 0.49 -22.61 15.51
C GLU A 72 0.81 -23.09 16.93
N ARG A 73 1.76 -22.43 17.60
CA ARG A 73 2.06 -22.70 19.02
C ARG A 73 0.95 -22.23 19.94
N ALA A 74 0.33 -21.09 19.64
CA ALA A 74 -0.78 -20.55 20.42
C ALA A 74 -2.06 -21.36 20.22
N ILE A 75 -2.59 -21.38 19.00
CA ILE A 75 -3.88 -21.99 18.68
C ILE A 75 -3.80 -23.52 18.61
N GLY A 76 -2.65 -24.07 18.23
CA GLY A 76 -2.45 -25.49 17.97
C GLY A 76 -2.57 -25.82 16.48
N ARG A 77 -1.64 -26.64 15.96
CA ARG A 77 -1.61 -27.05 14.55
C ARG A 77 -2.88 -27.77 14.11
N GLU A 78 -3.41 -28.66 14.94
CA GLU A 78 -4.61 -29.42 14.61
C GLU A 78 -5.86 -28.54 14.60
N ASP A 79 -5.97 -27.61 15.54
CA ASP A 79 -7.06 -26.64 15.64
C ASP A 79 -7.06 -25.73 14.42
N LEU A 80 -5.91 -25.14 14.07
CA LEU A 80 -5.74 -24.36 12.85
C LEU A 80 -6.08 -25.17 11.60
N ALA A 81 -5.64 -26.43 11.53
CA ALA A 81 -5.97 -27.29 10.39
C ALA A 81 -7.47 -27.60 10.29
N ARG A 82 -8.18 -27.74 11.41
CA ARG A 82 -9.65 -27.88 11.43
C ARG A 82 -10.33 -26.61 10.96
N LEU A 83 -9.90 -25.45 11.44
CA LEU A 83 -10.43 -24.15 11.00
C LEU A 83 -10.18 -23.92 9.51
N ALA A 84 -8.97 -24.25 9.03
CA ALA A 84 -8.60 -24.16 7.63
C ALA A 84 -9.55 -24.97 6.73
N ARG A 85 -9.79 -26.24 7.09
CA ARG A 85 -10.73 -27.10 6.34
C ARG A 85 -12.15 -26.52 6.31
N ARG A 86 -12.62 -25.96 7.43
CA ARG A 86 -13.94 -25.30 7.49
C ARG A 86 -14.01 -24.04 6.63
N ALA A 87 -12.92 -23.28 6.57
CA ALA A 87 -12.84 -22.06 5.77
C ALA A 87 -12.61 -22.33 4.27
N GLY A 88 -12.28 -23.57 3.89
CA GLY A 88 -11.95 -23.95 2.51
C GLY A 88 -10.51 -23.66 2.12
N PHE A 89 -9.59 -23.66 3.09
CA PHE A 89 -8.17 -23.38 2.89
C PHE A 89 -7.30 -24.56 3.32
N PRO A 90 -6.14 -24.76 2.68
CA PRO A 90 -5.10 -25.64 3.21
C PRO A 90 -4.56 -25.12 4.56
N PRO A 91 -4.17 -25.99 5.50
CA PRO A 91 -3.73 -25.60 6.85
C PRO A 91 -2.60 -24.57 6.90
N GLY A 92 -1.51 -24.77 6.14
CA GLY A 92 -0.36 -23.86 6.16
C GLY A 92 -0.70 -22.46 5.66
N ILE A 93 -1.47 -22.36 4.58
CA ILE A 93 -1.96 -21.09 4.03
C ILE A 93 -2.89 -20.38 5.01
N PHE A 94 -3.79 -21.13 5.63
CA PHE A 94 -4.71 -20.58 6.59
C PHE A 94 -3.98 -19.99 7.79
N ALA A 95 -2.91 -20.62 8.29
CA ALA A 95 -2.13 -20.07 9.39
C ALA A 95 -1.53 -18.68 9.06
N VAL A 96 -1.03 -18.49 7.84
CA VAL A 96 -0.53 -17.19 7.36
C VAL A 96 -1.64 -16.16 7.26
N ILE A 97 -2.80 -16.53 6.69
CA ILE A 97 -3.96 -15.65 6.58
C ILE A 97 -4.46 -15.22 7.98
N VAL A 98 -4.55 -16.17 8.92
CA VAL A 98 -5.00 -15.88 10.29
C VAL A 98 -3.98 -15.02 11.02
N ALA A 99 -2.68 -15.20 10.79
CA ALA A 99 -1.65 -14.36 11.39
C ALA A 99 -1.80 -12.88 11.01
N GLU A 100 -2.29 -12.60 9.80
CA GLU A 100 -2.56 -11.25 9.28
C GLU A 100 -3.92 -10.70 9.73
N LEU A 101 -4.93 -11.55 9.93
CA LEU A 101 -6.31 -11.15 10.23
C LEU A 101 -6.67 -11.15 11.71
N LEU A 102 -5.98 -11.95 12.52
CA LEU A 102 -6.31 -12.10 13.93
C LEU A 102 -6.05 -10.82 14.74
N PRO A 103 -4.92 -10.09 14.56
CA PRO A 103 -4.68 -8.84 15.30
C PRO A 103 -5.80 -7.79 15.13
N PRO A 104 -6.16 -7.35 13.90
CA PRO A 104 -7.23 -6.36 13.73
C PRO A 104 -8.61 -6.91 14.11
N LEU A 105 -8.83 -8.23 14.02
CA LEU A 105 -10.07 -8.85 14.50
C LEU A 105 -10.19 -8.77 16.03
N VAL A 106 -9.10 -9.00 16.76
CA VAL A 106 -9.08 -8.91 18.22
C VAL A 106 -9.29 -7.47 18.68
N ASP A 107 -8.61 -6.49 18.07
CA ASP A 107 -8.86 -5.07 18.35
C ASP A 107 -10.34 -4.72 18.15
N LEU A 108 -10.92 -5.12 17.02
CA LEU A 108 -12.33 -4.92 16.73
C LEU A 108 -13.26 -5.55 17.79
N LEU A 109 -12.97 -6.78 18.23
CA LEU A 109 -13.79 -7.47 19.23
C LEU A 109 -13.64 -6.87 20.64
N THR A 110 -12.47 -6.35 20.99
CA THR A 110 -12.26 -5.68 22.29
C THR A 110 -12.96 -4.31 22.34
N THR A 111 -12.92 -3.55 21.25
CA THR A 111 -13.59 -2.25 21.16
C THR A 111 -15.11 -2.36 21.11
N THR A 112 -15.66 -3.50 20.63
CA THR A 112 -17.11 -3.73 20.56
C THR A 112 -17.71 -4.27 21.87
N ASN A 113 -16.91 -4.95 22.71
CA ASN A 113 -17.36 -5.59 23.95
C ASN A 113 -17.11 -4.78 25.24
N GLY A 114 -16.75 -3.50 25.15
CA GLY A 114 -16.56 -2.64 26.32
C GLY A 114 -17.42 -1.38 26.26
N ALA A 115 -18.47 -1.29 27.09
CA ALA A 115 -18.72 -0.02 27.77
C ALA A 115 -17.72 0.04 28.95
N PRO A 116 -17.07 1.19 29.16
CA PRO A 116 -17.76 2.22 29.91
C PRO A 116 -18.00 3.47 29.06
N VAL A 117 -19.28 3.87 28.97
CA VAL A 117 -19.63 5.26 28.73
C VAL A 117 -19.10 6.06 29.94
N ALA A 118 -18.02 6.82 29.70
CA ALA A 118 -17.40 7.91 30.47
C ALA A 118 -15.88 7.67 30.50
N LEU A 119 -15.13 8.16 29.51
CA LEU A 119 -14.66 9.55 29.47
C LEU A 119 -14.45 9.99 28.02
N ARG A 120 -15.50 10.51 27.40
CA ARG A 120 -15.38 11.53 26.36
C ARG A 120 -16.04 12.79 26.90
N ALA A 121 -15.42 13.37 27.92
CA ALA A 121 -15.77 14.71 28.40
C ALA A 121 -14.48 15.47 28.71
N ARG A 122 -14.40 16.67 28.15
CA ARG A 122 -13.39 17.72 28.36
C ARG A 122 -12.03 17.53 27.67
N ARG A 123 -12.00 17.93 26.40
CA ARG A 123 -11.16 19.08 26.05
C ARG A 123 -11.65 20.24 26.92
N LEU A 124 -10.94 20.51 28.01
CA LEU A 124 -11.01 21.80 28.67
C LEU A 124 -9.78 22.58 28.25
N ASP A 125 -10.04 23.66 27.52
CA ASP A 125 -9.41 24.92 27.88
C ASP A 125 -9.54 25.13 29.39
N ALA A 126 -8.42 25.17 30.10
CA ALA A 126 -8.29 25.81 31.41
C ALA A 126 -6.80 25.88 31.78
N HIS A 127 -6.06 26.76 31.13
CA HIS A 127 -4.95 27.42 31.83
C HIS A 127 -5.56 28.37 32.86
N ALA A 128 -5.38 28.00 34.13
CA ALA A 128 -5.28 28.82 35.33
C ALA A 128 -6.26 30.01 35.47
N ALA A 129 -7.29 29.80 36.30
CA ALA A 129 -7.90 30.86 37.08
C ALA A 129 -7.00 31.18 38.29
N GLY A 130 -6.70 32.46 38.48
CA GLY A 130 -6.13 33.01 39.70
C GLY A 130 -6.80 34.35 40.02
N ALA A 131 -7.21 34.48 41.29
CA ALA A 131 -7.60 35.69 42.00
C ALA A 131 -9.07 36.17 41.94
N ALA A 132 -9.80 35.75 42.99
CA ALA A 132 -10.46 36.59 44.00
C ALA A 132 -11.31 37.78 43.53
N GLY A 133 -12.60 37.72 43.86
CA GLY A 133 -13.55 38.80 43.63
C GLY A 133 -13.59 39.87 44.73
N GLN A 134 -14.33 40.94 44.43
CA GLN A 134 -15.19 41.64 45.39
C GLN A 134 -16.08 42.69 44.69
N ALA A 135 -17.30 42.82 45.25
CA ALA A 135 -18.11 44.02 45.43
C ALA A 135 -18.67 44.78 44.21
N VAL A 136 -19.99 44.66 44.06
CA VAL A 136 -20.89 45.60 43.39
C VAL A 136 -21.13 46.83 44.28
N ARG A 137 -21.01 48.04 43.72
CA ARG A 137 -21.82 49.23 44.09
C ARG A 137 -21.70 50.31 43.01
N GLY A 138 -22.80 51.05 42.82
CA GLY A 138 -23.14 51.71 41.56
C GLY A 138 -22.66 53.14 41.35
N VAL A 139 -22.80 53.60 40.09
CA VAL A 139 -22.95 55.00 39.65
C VAL A 139 -23.73 54.92 38.31
N ALA A 140 -25.05 55.14 38.30
CA ALA A 140 -25.72 56.42 38.02
C ALA A 140 -25.42 57.05 36.62
N VAL A 141 -26.23 56.63 35.64
CA VAL A 141 -27.02 57.46 34.69
C VAL A 141 -26.33 58.43 33.72
N ARG A 142 -25.00 58.63 33.70
CA ARG A 142 -24.36 59.51 32.70
C ARG A 142 -23.76 58.82 31.46
N SER A 143 -23.69 57.49 31.43
CA SER A 143 -22.97 56.74 30.38
C SER A 143 -23.85 56.27 29.20
N ILE A 144 -25.18 56.31 29.34
CA ILE A 144 -26.11 55.78 28.33
C ILE A 144 -26.25 56.73 27.14
N LEU A 145 -26.14 58.04 27.35
CA LEU A 145 -26.26 59.04 26.28
C LEU A 145 -24.99 59.13 25.39
N ALA A 146 -23.81 58.85 25.96
CA ALA A 146 -22.55 58.81 25.20
C ALA A 146 -22.42 57.52 24.37
N CYS A 147 -22.91 56.38 24.87
CA CYS A 147 -22.94 55.12 24.11
C CYS A 147 -23.89 55.19 22.90
N LEU A 148 -25.02 55.89 22.99
CA LEU A 148 -25.96 55.99 21.86
C LEU A 148 -25.42 56.85 20.70
N ILE A 149 -24.65 57.91 20.99
CA ILE A 149 -24.00 58.73 19.95
C ILE A 149 -22.83 57.99 19.30
N GLY A 150 -22.04 57.24 20.09
CA GLY A 150 -20.95 56.40 19.55
C GLY A 150 -21.47 55.27 18.65
N VAL A 151 -22.54 54.59 19.04
CA VAL A 151 -23.17 53.53 18.23
C VAL A 151 -23.81 54.10 16.95
N SER A 152 -24.42 55.29 17.02
CA SER A 152 -24.95 56.00 15.83
C SER A 152 -23.84 56.35 14.82
N LEU A 153 -22.68 56.81 15.29
CA LEU A 153 -21.56 57.16 14.42
C LEU A 153 -20.91 55.91 13.78
N ILE A 154 -20.85 54.80 14.53
CA ILE A 154 -20.38 53.50 14.03
C ILE A 154 -21.36 52.92 13.00
N LEU A 155 -22.67 53.05 13.22
CA LEU A 155 -23.68 52.59 12.26
C LEU A 155 -23.72 53.45 10.99
N ALA A 156 -23.53 54.76 11.10
CA ALA A 156 -23.48 55.66 9.95
C ALA A 156 -22.21 55.46 9.11
N THR A 157 -21.04 55.27 9.75
CA THR A 157 -19.80 54.95 9.04
C THR A 157 -19.81 53.53 8.47
N SER A 158 -20.42 52.56 9.15
CA SER A 158 -20.64 51.21 8.61
C SER A 158 -21.64 51.19 7.46
N TRP A 159 -22.69 52.03 7.48
CA TRP A 159 -23.64 52.17 6.38
C TRP A 159 -22.99 52.84 5.16
N LEU A 160 -22.19 53.89 5.37
CA LEU A 160 -21.43 54.53 4.29
C LEU A 160 -20.35 53.60 3.70
N TYR A 161 -19.73 52.74 4.53
CA TYR A 161 -18.80 51.69 4.09
C TYR A 161 -19.49 50.58 3.29
N LEU A 162 -20.76 50.28 3.57
CA LEU A 162 -21.56 49.30 2.83
C LEU A 162 -22.08 49.86 1.49
N VAL A 163 -22.45 51.14 1.44
CA VAL A 163 -22.99 51.79 0.22
C VAL A 163 -21.90 52.17 -0.78
N THR A 164 -20.66 52.35 -0.34
CA THR A 164 -19.51 52.66 -1.22
C THR A 164 -18.72 51.43 -1.69
N ARG A 165 -19.00 50.24 -1.15
CA ARG A 165 -18.45 48.99 -1.70
C ARG A 165 -19.15 48.67 -3.01
N ALA A 166 -18.38 48.73 -4.10
CA ALA A 166 -18.76 48.06 -5.34
C ALA A 166 -19.21 46.62 -5.03
N PRO A 167 -20.28 46.11 -5.66
CA PRO A 167 -20.73 44.75 -5.42
C PRO A 167 -19.53 43.81 -5.61
N PRO A 168 -19.28 42.86 -4.68
CA PRO A 168 -18.29 41.84 -4.94
C PRO A 168 -18.69 41.20 -6.26
N GLN A 169 -17.79 41.23 -7.25
CA GLN A 169 -17.97 40.37 -8.40
C GLN A 169 -18.10 38.96 -7.85
N ASP A 170 -19.24 38.33 -8.10
CA ASP A 170 -19.47 36.92 -7.84
C ASP A 170 -18.45 36.12 -8.65
N THR A 171 -17.24 36.02 -8.10
CA THR A 171 -16.28 34.98 -8.39
C THR A 171 -16.48 33.87 -7.37
N SER A 172 -17.74 33.59 -7.03
CA SER A 172 -18.18 32.25 -6.62
C SER A 172 -18.16 31.35 -7.86
N ALA A 173 -16.99 31.20 -8.49
CA ALA A 173 -16.70 29.95 -9.16
C ALA A 173 -16.68 28.93 -8.03
N THR A 174 -17.79 28.20 -7.87
CA THR A 174 -17.84 26.98 -7.07
C THR A 174 -16.59 26.20 -7.40
N ARG A 175 -15.57 26.27 -6.53
CA ARG A 175 -14.36 25.48 -6.68
C ARG A 175 -14.81 24.07 -6.32
N VAL A 176 -15.39 23.38 -7.30
CA VAL A 176 -15.68 21.96 -7.25
C VAL A 176 -14.37 21.33 -6.79
N ALA A 177 -14.38 20.74 -5.59
CA ALA A 177 -13.22 20.00 -5.10
C ALA A 177 -12.84 18.99 -6.19
N PRO A 178 -11.57 18.91 -6.61
CA PRO A 178 -11.22 18.13 -7.79
C PRO A 178 -11.60 16.66 -7.58
N VAL A 179 -12.50 16.17 -8.43
CA VAL A 179 -13.20 14.88 -8.29
C VAL A 179 -12.42 13.74 -8.93
N ALA A 180 -11.55 14.04 -9.90
CA ALA A 180 -10.79 13.04 -10.65
C ALA A 180 -9.29 13.36 -10.70
N ASP A 181 -8.47 12.32 -10.74
CA ASP A 181 -7.04 12.44 -10.92
C ASP A 181 -6.68 12.67 -12.40
N ALA A 182 -5.58 13.38 -12.65
CA ALA A 182 -5.09 13.56 -14.01
C ALA A 182 -4.67 12.23 -14.63
N ARG A 183 -5.05 12.05 -15.89
CA ARG A 183 -4.81 10.83 -16.66
C ARG A 183 -4.14 11.14 -17.98
N LEU A 184 -3.16 10.33 -18.37
CA LEU A 184 -2.53 10.38 -19.68
C LEU A 184 -2.24 8.97 -20.18
N SER A 185 -2.63 8.68 -21.41
CA SER A 185 -2.30 7.47 -22.14
C SER A 185 -1.42 7.86 -23.32
N LEU A 186 -0.25 7.24 -23.41
CA LEU A 186 0.72 7.42 -24.48
C LEU A 186 0.99 6.08 -25.14
N VAL A 187 0.83 6.02 -26.45
CA VAL A 187 1.10 4.84 -27.27
C VAL A 187 2.05 5.24 -28.38
N VAL A 188 3.22 4.61 -28.42
CA VAL A 188 4.22 4.78 -29.48
C VAL A 188 4.05 3.66 -30.50
N ASP A 189 3.73 4.01 -31.73
CA ASP A 189 3.56 3.07 -32.85
C ASP A 189 4.52 3.45 -33.98
N GLY A 190 5.70 2.82 -33.97
CA GLY A 190 6.80 3.20 -34.86
C GLY A 190 7.21 4.67 -34.64
N ASP A 191 7.07 5.46 -35.71
CA ASP A 191 7.34 6.90 -35.71
C ASP A 191 6.11 7.76 -35.36
N HIS A 192 4.97 7.15 -35.00
CA HIS A 192 3.78 7.89 -34.58
C HIS A 192 3.58 7.77 -33.06
N VAL A 193 3.10 8.84 -32.44
CA VAL A 193 2.70 8.84 -31.03
C VAL A 193 1.23 9.25 -30.93
N ARG A 194 0.45 8.41 -30.26
CA ARG A 194 -0.91 8.74 -29.85
C ARG A 194 -0.91 9.13 -28.38
N VAL A 195 -1.40 10.33 -28.07
CA VAL A 195 -1.52 10.85 -26.71
C VAL A 195 -2.97 11.27 -26.42
N ASP A 196 -3.58 10.64 -25.43
CA ASP A 196 -4.94 10.93 -24.99
C ASP A 196 -4.97 11.16 -23.47
N GLY A 197 -5.86 12.00 -22.96
CA GLY A 197 -5.92 12.22 -21.52
C GLY A 197 -6.69 13.45 -21.06
N ARG A 198 -6.60 13.69 -19.75
CA ARG A 198 -7.23 14.82 -19.06
C ARG A 198 -6.21 15.49 -18.15
N LEU A 199 -6.05 16.80 -18.35
CA LEU A 199 -5.11 17.64 -17.62
C LEU A 199 -5.84 18.84 -16.99
N PRO A 200 -5.34 19.39 -15.88
CA PRO A 200 -6.04 20.43 -15.13
C PRO A 200 -6.05 21.80 -15.83
N ARG A 201 -5.04 22.09 -16.66
CA ARG A 201 -4.86 23.41 -17.29
C ARG A 201 -4.40 23.29 -18.74
N ALA A 202 -4.78 24.27 -19.56
CA ALA A 202 -4.31 24.40 -20.93
C ALA A 202 -2.78 24.60 -21.03
N ALA A 203 -2.15 25.17 -19.99
CA ALA A 203 -0.69 25.25 -19.91
C ALA A 203 -0.05 23.84 -19.82
N ASP A 204 -0.64 22.94 -19.03
CA ASP A 204 -0.14 21.58 -18.84
C ASP A 204 -0.27 20.75 -20.12
N GLN A 205 -1.42 20.87 -20.79
CA GLN A 205 -1.64 20.29 -22.13
C GLN A 205 -0.57 20.74 -23.12
N ARG A 206 -0.33 22.06 -23.24
CA ARG A 206 0.64 22.60 -24.20
C ARG A 206 2.06 22.12 -23.91
N ARG A 207 2.46 22.03 -22.64
CA ARG A 207 3.79 21.54 -22.24
C ARG A 207 4.03 20.10 -22.68
N VAL A 208 3.05 19.21 -22.45
CA VAL A 208 3.13 17.81 -22.86
C VAL A 208 3.13 17.70 -24.38
N TRP A 209 2.20 18.38 -25.06
CA TRP A 209 2.08 18.34 -26.51
C TRP A 209 3.37 18.81 -27.20
N ASN A 210 3.90 19.97 -26.80
CA ASN A 210 5.12 20.52 -27.38
C ASN A 210 6.32 19.61 -27.18
N ALA A 211 6.44 18.93 -26.03
CA ALA A 211 7.52 18.00 -25.78
C ALA A 211 7.47 16.77 -26.70
N LEU A 212 6.26 16.29 -27.04
CA LEU A 212 6.07 15.20 -28.01
C LEU A 212 6.37 15.66 -29.43
N VAL A 213 5.83 16.81 -29.85
CA VAL A 213 6.06 17.39 -31.18
C VAL A 213 7.54 17.68 -31.42
N GLN A 214 8.27 18.17 -30.41
CA GLN A 214 9.71 18.40 -30.51
C GLN A 214 10.49 17.12 -30.85
N ARG A 215 9.99 15.94 -30.46
CA ARG A 215 10.68 14.66 -30.67
C ARG A 215 10.25 13.91 -31.93
N TYR A 216 8.96 13.94 -32.25
CA TYR A 216 8.37 13.17 -33.35
C TYR A 216 8.01 14.00 -34.57
N GLY A 217 7.94 15.32 -34.45
CA GLY A 217 7.37 16.19 -35.47
C GLY A 217 5.86 16.30 -35.34
N GLU A 218 5.30 17.39 -35.87
CA GLU A 218 3.88 17.73 -35.71
C GLU A 218 2.95 16.69 -36.37
N ASP A 219 3.31 16.19 -37.55
CA ASP A 219 2.50 15.23 -38.33
C ASP A 219 2.39 13.84 -37.69
N ASN A 220 3.31 13.55 -36.76
CA ASN A 220 3.48 12.25 -36.14
C ASN A 220 2.87 12.17 -34.73
N VAL A 221 2.38 13.29 -34.18
CA VAL A 221 1.69 13.32 -32.88
C VAL A 221 0.19 13.46 -33.10
N ARG A 222 -0.58 12.51 -32.58
CA ARG A 222 -2.05 12.47 -32.69
C ARG A 222 -2.69 12.25 -31.32
N GLY A 223 -3.99 12.54 -31.22
CA GLY A 223 -4.80 12.25 -30.04
C GLY A 223 -5.42 13.49 -29.40
N GLN A 224 -6.10 13.31 -28.28
CA GLN A 224 -6.90 14.34 -27.63
C GLN A 224 -6.57 14.49 -26.14
N LEU A 225 -5.95 15.61 -25.79
CA LEU A 225 -5.76 16.06 -24.42
C LEU A 225 -6.87 17.05 -24.04
N GLN A 226 -7.72 16.65 -23.10
CA GLN A 226 -8.81 17.49 -22.59
C GLN A 226 -8.35 18.32 -21.39
N VAL A 227 -8.86 19.55 -21.29
CA VAL A 227 -8.63 20.42 -20.14
C VAL A 227 -9.86 20.37 -19.24
N ASP A 228 -9.66 19.93 -18.00
CA ASP A 228 -10.70 19.89 -16.98
C ASP A 228 -10.15 20.45 -15.67
N GLY A 229 -10.59 21.67 -15.32
CA GLY A 229 -10.17 22.38 -14.11
C GLY A 229 -10.56 21.68 -12.80
N GLY A 230 -11.45 20.68 -12.85
CA GLY A 230 -11.80 19.81 -11.72
C GLY A 230 -10.83 18.63 -11.54
N THR A 231 -9.72 18.59 -12.29
CA THR A 231 -8.73 17.52 -12.20
C THR A 231 -7.62 17.86 -11.19
N ARG A 232 -7.15 16.88 -10.42
CA ARG A 232 -5.98 17.09 -9.55
C ARG A 232 -4.69 17.25 -10.38
N PRO A 233 -3.79 18.18 -10.02
CA PRO A 233 -2.51 18.33 -10.71
C PRO A 233 -1.65 17.06 -10.64
N PRO A 234 -1.14 16.55 -11.78
CA PRO A 234 -0.32 15.34 -11.80
C PRO A 234 1.08 15.59 -11.22
N ARG A 235 1.56 14.70 -10.35
CA ARG A 235 2.95 14.71 -9.87
C ARG A 235 3.94 14.11 -10.86
N TRP A 236 3.44 13.40 -11.87
CA TRP A 236 4.25 12.72 -12.89
C TRP A 236 4.60 13.60 -14.09
N GLN A 237 3.91 14.73 -14.33
CA GLN A 237 4.04 15.49 -15.58
C GLN A 237 5.45 16.03 -15.84
N ASP A 238 6.06 16.69 -14.85
CA ASP A 238 7.40 17.27 -15.02
C ASP A 238 8.46 16.18 -15.26
N ARG A 239 8.33 15.05 -14.55
CA ARG A 239 9.20 13.88 -14.73
C ARG A 239 9.00 13.23 -16.09
N LEU A 240 7.74 13.08 -16.53
CA LEU A 240 7.42 12.56 -17.85
C LEU A 240 8.11 13.39 -18.92
N ILE A 241 7.90 14.71 -18.91
CA ILE A 241 8.50 15.62 -19.91
C ILE A 241 10.03 15.53 -19.89
N ALA A 242 10.65 15.52 -18.70
CA ALA A 242 12.10 15.44 -18.57
C ALA A 242 12.70 14.13 -19.12
N HIS A 243 11.95 13.03 -19.05
CA HIS A 243 12.44 11.70 -19.43
C HIS A 243 11.77 11.12 -20.68
N LEU A 244 10.92 11.90 -21.36
CA LEU A 244 10.27 11.53 -22.61
C LEU A 244 11.24 10.89 -23.61
N PRO A 245 12.44 11.43 -23.90
CA PRO A 245 13.34 10.82 -24.89
C PRO A 245 13.66 9.34 -24.66
N ALA A 246 13.70 8.89 -23.40
CA ALA A 246 13.95 7.50 -23.03
C ALA A 246 12.67 6.65 -22.85
N LEU A 247 11.50 7.30 -22.83
CA LEU A 247 10.16 6.69 -22.73
C LEU A 247 9.41 6.72 -24.07
N LEU A 248 10.14 6.73 -25.18
CA LEU A 248 9.60 6.86 -26.54
C LEU A 248 10.08 5.70 -27.44
N ALA A 249 10.24 4.52 -26.87
CA ALA A 249 10.58 3.32 -27.63
C ALA A 249 9.36 2.86 -28.46
N PRO A 250 9.55 2.49 -29.75
CA PRO A 250 8.47 1.97 -30.58
C PRO A 250 7.76 0.76 -29.94
N GLY A 251 6.44 0.76 -29.98
CA GLY A 251 5.59 -0.28 -29.37
C GLY A 251 5.32 -0.07 -27.87
N LEU A 252 5.81 1.01 -27.27
CA LEU A 252 5.60 1.29 -25.85
C LEU A 252 4.22 1.86 -25.62
N ARG A 253 3.51 1.34 -24.63
CA ARG A 253 2.32 1.99 -24.07
C ARG A 253 2.53 2.35 -22.61
N LEU A 254 2.21 3.58 -22.26
CA LEU A 254 2.28 4.12 -20.91
C LEU A 254 0.92 4.73 -20.54
N ASP A 255 0.34 4.24 -19.47
CA ASP A 255 -0.90 4.77 -18.89
C ASP A 255 -0.58 5.33 -17.49
N LEU A 256 -0.75 6.64 -17.31
CA LEU A 256 -0.52 7.37 -16.05
C LEU A 256 -1.84 7.87 -15.50
N GLU A 257 -2.13 7.61 -14.23
CA GLU A 257 -3.37 8.04 -13.56
C GLU A 257 -3.10 8.24 -12.07
N GLY A 258 -3.18 9.48 -11.59
CA GLY A 258 -2.86 9.82 -10.20
C GLY A 258 -1.43 9.39 -9.83
N GLU A 259 -1.30 8.49 -8.85
CA GLU A 259 0.00 7.92 -8.44
C GLU A 259 0.31 6.55 -9.08
N HIS A 260 -0.53 6.07 -10.01
CA HIS A 260 -0.37 4.78 -10.68
C HIS A 260 0.17 4.94 -12.09
N ILE A 261 1.14 4.09 -12.45
CA ILE A 261 1.75 4.05 -13.79
C ILE A 261 1.69 2.61 -14.28
N ARG A 262 1.09 2.37 -15.44
CA ARG A 262 1.08 1.07 -16.11
C ARG A 262 1.88 1.14 -17.39
N VAL A 263 2.75 0.16 -17.56
CA VAL A 263 3.65 0.02 -18.70
C VAL A 263 3.25 -1.23 -19.45
N ASP A 264 3.02 -1.12 -20.75
CA ASP A 264 3.03 -2.28 -21.63
C ASP A 264 4.23 -2.15 -22.57
N SER A 265 5.21 -3.03 -22.34
CA SER A 265 6.44 -3.10 -23.10
C SER A 265 6.53 -4.37 -23.95
N ARG A 266 5.42 -5.09 -24.19
CA ARG A 266 5.43 -6.40 -24.88
C ARG A 266 5.92 -6.31 -26.33
N ALA A 267 5.71 -5.18 -26.99
CA ALA A 267 6.20 -4.97 -28.36
C ALA A 267 7.66 -4.50 -28.43
N LEU A 268 8.29 -4.17 -27.30
CA LEU A 268 9.68 -3.67 -27.26
C LEU A 268 10.70 -4.81 -27.34
N THR A 269 11.87 -4.47 -27.88
CA THR A 269 13.08 -5.30 -27.76
C THR A 269 13.52 -5.44 -26.31
N VAL A 270 14.28 -6.49 -25.97
CA VAL A 270 14.78 -6.69 -24.60
C VAL A 270 15.63 -5.50 -24.12
N GLN A 271 16.46 -4.93 -25.00
CA GLN A 271 17.28 -3.77 -24.67
C GLN A 271 16.43 -2.54 -24.32
N ASP A 272 15.42 -2.25 -25.14
CA ASP A 272 14.53 -1.09 -24.91
C ASP A 272 13.69 -1.28 -23.65
N ARG A 273 13.21 -2.50 -23.39
CA ARG A 273 12.49 -2.86 -22.16
C ARG A 273 13.32 -2.56 -20.91
N LEU A 274 14.60 -2.94 -20.92
CA LEU A 274 15.51 -2.67 -19.81
C LEU A 274 15.80 -1.17 -19.66
N GLY A 275 15.93 -0.44 -20.78
CA GLY A 275 16.08 1.00 -20.81
C GLY A 275 14.89 1.73 -20.15
N VAL A 276 13.67 1.43 -20.61
CA VAL A 276 12.42 1.99 -20.04
C VAL A 276 12.30 1.65 -18.55
N THR A 277 12.58 0.40 -18.18
CA THR A 277 12.51 -0.05 -16.78
C THR A 277 13.46 0.72 -15.87
N ARG A 278 14.69 1.00 -16.33
CA ARG A 278 15.67 1.79 -15.58
C ARG A 278 15.16 3.20 -15.30
N VAL A 279 14.70 3.90 -16.35
CA VAL A 279 14.18 5.27 -16.24
C VAL A 279 13.00 5.35 -15.28
N LEU A 280 12.05 4.42 -15.40
CA LEU A 280 10.88 4.39 -14.52
C LEU A 280 11.26 4.11 -13.07
N ARG A 281 12.20 3.20 -12.82
CA ARG A 281 12.67 2.91 -11.46
C ARG A 281 13.40 4.10 -10.83
N ASP A 282 14.28 4.74 -11.58
CA ASP A 282 15.16 5.79 -11.07
C ASP A 282 14.42 7.11 -10.82
N HIS A 283 13.44 7.44 -11.68
CA HIS A 283 12.77 8.73 -11.65
C HIS A 283 11.32 8.69 -11.16
N PHE A 284 10.68 7.51 -11.17
CA PHE A 284 9.28 7.32 -10.77
C PHE A 284 9.13 6.36 -9.58
N GLY A 285 10.17 6.15 -8.77
CA GLY A 285 10.13 5.27 -7.60
C GLY A 285 9.12 5.67 -6.51
N ALA A 286 8.56 6.88 -6.55
CA ALA A 286 7.48 7.34 -5.66
C ALA A 286 6.07 6.92 -6.12
N PHE A 287 5.94 6.30 -7.30
CA PHE A 287 4.68 5.90 -7.91
C PHE A 287 4.48 4.37 -7.82
N ASP A 288 3.23 3.92 -7.86
CA ASP A 288 2.90 2.50 -8.05
C ASP A 288 3.06 2.14 -9.54
N VAL A 289 4.26 1.71 -9.92
CA VAL A 289 4.59 1.34 -11.31
C VAL A 289 4.36 -0.17 -11.53
N ARG A 290 3.60 -0.52 -12.57
CA ARG A 290 3.31 -1.90 -12.99
C ARG A 290 3.67 -2.13 -14.46
N GLY A 291 3.93 -3.39 -14.80
CA GLY A 291 4.31 -3.85 -16.13
C GLY A 291 5.80 -3.68 -16.45
N LEU A 292 6.65 -3.60 -15.42
CA LEU A 292 8.09 -3.44 -15.62
C LEU A 292 8.75 -4.76 -16.05
N TRP A 293 9.69 -4.67 -16.98
CA TRP A 293 10.45 -5.82 -17.46
C TRP A 293 11.85 -5.82 -16.84
N THR A 294 12.01 -6.55 -15.75
CA THR A 294 13.26 -6.61 -15.00
C THR A 294 14.23 -7.65 -15.58
N PRO A 295 15.55 -7.55 -15.29
CA PRO A 295 16.52 -8.57 -15.69
C PRO A 295 16.11 -9.99 -15.29
N GLY A 296 15.56 -10.18 -14.08
CA GLY A 296 15.07 -11.48 -13.64
C GLY A 296 13.88 -12.00 -14.44
N ILE A 297 12.90 -11.14 -14.77
CA ILE A 297 11.79 -11.53 -15.65
C ILE A 297 12.34 -11.92 -17.05
N ALA A 298 13.31 -11.16 -17.57
CA ALA A 298 13.97 -11.50 -18.84
C ALA A 298 14.65 -12.87 -18.77
N ALA A 299 15.35 -13.17 -17.68
CA ALA A 299 16.02 -14.45 -17.46
C ALA A 299 15.02 -15.61 -17.40
N LEU A 300 13.90 -15.44 -16.70
CA LEU A 300 12.83 -16.45 -16.63
C LEU A 300 12.22 -16.73 -18.00
N HIS A 301 12.00 -15.68 -18.80
CA HIS A 301 11.46 -15.84 -20.16
C HIS A 301 12.45 -16.44 -21.16
N ALA A 302 13.74 -16.32 -20.90
CA ALA A 302 14.80 -16.89 -21.74
C ALA A 302 15.06 -18.38 -21.44
N LEU A 303 14.39 -18.96 -20.45
CA LEU A 303 14.54 -20.38 -20.12
C LEU A 303 14.03 -21.25 -21.28
N PRO A 304 14.80 -22.29 -21.69
CA PRO A 304 14.31 -23.25 -22.67
C PRO A 304 13.18 -24.12 -22.08
N PRO A 305 12.31 -24.72 -22.91
CA PRO A 305 11.19 -25.55 -22.44
C PRO A 305 11.59 -26.74 -21.55
N ASP A 306 12.82 -27.23 -21.69
CA ASP A 306 13.42 -28.35 -20.95
C ASP A 306 14.43 -27.89 -19.88
N ALA A 307 14.31 -26.64 -19.42
CA ALA A 307 15.18 -26.10 -18.39
C ALA A 307 15.22 -26.98 -17.13
N THR A 308 16.43 -27.25 -16.63
CA THR A 308 16.62 -28.01 -15.40
C THR A 308 16.15 -27.22 -14.18
N PRO A 309 15.80 -27.88 -13.05
CA PRO A 309 15.46 -27.18 -11.82
C PRO A 309 16.53 -26.18 -11.35
N ASP A 310 17.81 -26.51 -11.51
CA ASP A 310 18.92 -25.60 -11.18
C ASP A 310 18.92 -24.37 -12.08
N ALA A 311 18.69 -24.51 -13.39
CA ALA A 311 18.62 -23.38 -14.31
C ALA A 311 17.45 -22.43 -13.99
N VAL A 312 16.29 -23.00 -13.63
CA VAL A 312 15.14 -22.23 -13.16
C VAL A 312 15.49 -21.44 -11.89
N VAL A 313 16.11 -22.08 -10.89
CA VAL A 313 16.52 -21.41 -9.64
C VAL A 313 17.56 -20.31 -9.89
N VAL A 314 18.50 -20.51 -10.81
CA VAL A 314 19.45 -19.45 -11.22
C VAL A 314 18.71 -18.24 -11.79
N ALA A 315 17.72 -18.45 -12.66
CA ALA A 315 16.91 -17.36 -13.21
C ALA A 315 16.04 -16.68 -12.15
N LEU A 316 15.42 -17.45 -11.25
CA LEU A 316 14.63 -16.93 -10.12
C LEU A 316 15.46 -16.01 -9.22
N ASN A 317 16.73 -16.35 -8.96
CA ASN A 317 17.63 -15.54 -8.14
C ASN A 317 18.12 -14.24 -8.81
N GLN A 318 17.77 -14.01 -10.08
CA GLN A 318 17.97 -12.71 -10.75
C GLN A 318 16.76 -11.78 -10.61
N THR A 319 15.65 -12.29 -10.05
CA THR A 319 14.46 -11.49 -9.79
C THR A 319 14.64 -10.59 -8.56
N VAL A 320 13.90 -9.49 -8.54
CA VAL A 320 13.89 -8.56 -7.41
C VAL A 320 12.47 -8.47 -6.90
N VAL A 321 12.24 -9.03 -5.71
CA VAL A 321 10.97 -8.97 -4.99
C VAL A 321 11.14 -7.99 -3.83
N LYS A 322 10.27 -6.98 -3.78
CA LYS A 322 10.24 -5.93 -2.76
C LYS A 322 8.93 -5.94 -2.00
N PHE A 323 9.06 -5.58 -0.74
CA PHE A 323 7.95 -5.41 0.19
C PHE A 323 7.79 -3.93 0.54
N GLN A 324 6.57 -3.54 0.90
CA GLN A 324 6.32 -2.24 1.50
C GLN A 324 7.11 -2.10 2.81
N PRO A 325 7.53 -0.88 3.19
CA PRO A 325 8.30 -0.65 4.42
C PRO A 325 7.60 -1.23 5.64
N GLU A 326 8.34 -2.00 6.46
CA GLU A 326 7.84 -2.65 7.68
C GLU A 326 6.56 -3.50 7.51
N ALA A 327 6.25 -3.93 6.28
CA ALA A 327 5.06 -4.71 5.98
C ALA A 327 5.38 -6.00 5.19
N THR A 328 4.39 -6.89 5.13
CA THR A 328 4.38 -8.15 4.36
C THR A 328 3.81 -7.98 2.96
N ALA A 329 3.14 -6.86 2.68
CA ALA A 329 2.60 -6.54 1.36
C ALA A 329 3.70 -6.29 0.32
N LEU A 330 3.53 -6.84 -0.87
CA LEU A 330 4.43 -6.64 -2.02
C LEU A 330 4.19 -5.28 -2.69
N THR A 331 5.23 -4.73 -3.31
CA THR A 331 5.11 -3.55 -4.20
C THR A 331 4.51 -3.93 -5.56
N GLY A 332 3.97 -2.96 -6.31
CA GLY A 332 3.36 -3.22 -7.63
C GLY A 332 4.29 -3.91 -8.62
N ASP A 333 5.55 -3.45 -8.74
CA ASP A 333 6.58 -4.07 -9.60
C ASP A 333 6.93 -5.51 -9.18
N SER A 334 6.76 -5.82 -7.90
CA SER A 334 6.98 -7.17 -7.36
C SER A 334 5.84 -8.12 -7.67
N LEU A 335 4.61 -7.62 -7.90
CA LEU A 335 3.48 -8.46 -8.32
C LEU A 335 3.68 -9.02 -9.73
N ASP A 336 4.27 -8.26 -10.66
CA ASP A 336 4.61 -8.78 -11.99
C ASP A 336 5.69 -9.86 -11.90
N THR A 337 6.69 -9.61 -11.05
CA THR A 337 7.76 -10.57 -10.75
C THR A 337 7.19 -11.85 -10.13
N LEU A 338 6.20 -11.73 -9.24
CA LEU A 338 5.50 -12.85 -8.62
C LEU A 338 4.82 -13.75 -9.66
N HIS A 339 4.11 -13.17 -10.63
CA HIS A 339 3.45 -13.94 -11.70
C HIS A 339 4.46 -14.70 -12.58
N ALA A 340 5.56 -14.04 -12.96
CA ALA A 340 6.63 -14.68 -13.72
C ALA A 340 7.29 -15.82 -12.92
N THR A 341 7.53 -15.60 -11.63
CA THR A 341 8.07 -16.59 -10.69
C THR A 341 7.14 -17.80 -10.60
N ALA A 342 5.83 -17.60 -10.40
CA ALA A 342 4.85 -18.68 -10.35
C ALA A 342 4.78 -19.48 -11.67
N ALA A 343 4.85 -18.80 -12.81
CA ALA A 343 4.88 -19.47 -14.11
C ALA A 343 6.11 -20.38 -14.26
N ALA A 344 7.29 -19.92 -13.86
CA ALA A 344 8.52 -20.71 -13.92
C ALA A 344 8.51 -21.88 -12.92
N LEU A 345 8.05 -21.66 -11.68
CA LEU A 345 7.96 -22.71 -10.66
C LEU A 345 7.02 -23.85 -11.08
N ARG A 346 5.91 -23.53 -11.77
CA ARG A 346 4.97 -24.56 -12.27
C ARG A 346 5.54 -25.44 -13.39
N GLN A 347 6.64 -25.03 -14.03
CA GLN A 347 7.32 -25.85 -15.03
C GLN A 347 8.27 -26.87 -14.40
N LEU A 348 8.56 -26.75 -13.10
CA LEU A 348 9.43 -27.69 -12.40
C LEU A 348 8.79 -29.09 -12.32
N PRO A 349 9.59 -30.18 -12.39
CA PRO A 349 9.10 -31.53 -12.22
C PRO A 349 8.35 -31.73 -10.91
N ALA A 350 7.31 -32.57 -10.93
CA ALA A 350 6.58 -32.95 -9.73
C ALA A 350 7.51 -33.52 -8.65
N GLY A 351 7.31 -33.12 -7.40
CA GLY A 351 8.16 -33.51 -6.27
C GLY A 351 9.38 -32.62 -6.04
N THR A 352 9.67 -31.67 -6.93
CA THR A 352 10.71 -30.65 -6.67
C THR A 352 10.33 -29.83 -5.44
N ARG A 353 11.30 -29.60 -4.55
CA ARG A 353 11.14 -28.75 -3.36
C ARG A 353 12.11 -27.56 -3.44
N VAL A 354 11.61 -26.38 -3.13
CA VAL A 354 12.34 -25.10 -3.22
C VAL A 354 12.15 -24.32 -1.93
N GLU A 355 13.24 -23.93 -1.29
CA GLU A 355 13.23 -22.94 -0.21
C GLU A 355 13.07 -21.54 -0.82
N VAL A 356 12.15 -20.75 -0.25
CA VAL A 356 12.00 -19.32 -0.49
C VAL A 356 12.54 -18.60 0.74
N GLY A 357 13.80 -18.21 0.67
CA GLY A 357 14.54 -17.51 1.71
C GLY A 357 14.36 -16.00 1.61
N VAL A 358 13.99 -15.34 2.70
CA VAL A 358 13.90 -13.87 2.77
C VAL A 358 14.92 -13.33 3.76
N HIS A 359 15.70 -12.35 3.33
CA HIS A 359 16.74 -11.69 4.12
C HIS A 359 16.41 -10.22 4.35
N THR A 360 16.89 -9.68 5.46
CA THR A 360 16.79 -8.27 5.83
C THR A 360 18.18 -7.63 5.89
N ASP A 361 18.23 -6.31 6.02
CA ASP A 361 19.43 -5.65 6.51
C ASP A 361 19.57 -5.81 8.03
N SER A 362 20.69 -5.34 8.57
CA SER A 362 21.00 -5.43 10.00
C SER A 362 20.48 -4.26 10.85
N HIS A 363 19.58 -3.41 10.33
CA HIS A 363 19.06 -2.28 11.11
C HIS A 363 17.89 -2.68 12.00
N GLY A 364 17.99 -2.40 13.30
CA GLY A 364 16.92 -2.64 14.27
C GLY A 364 17.13 -3.94 15.06
N ASP A 365 16.08 -4.37 15.76
CA ASP A 365 16.13 -5.55 16.61
C ASP A 365 16.22 -6.85 15.79
N ALA A 366 17.18 -7.72 16.12
CA ALA A 366 17.45 -8.94 15.37
C ALA A 366 16.29 -9.96 15.43
N ALA A 367 15.61 -10.07 16.57
CA ALA A 367 14.48 -10.98 16.71
C ALA A 367 13.27 -10.48 15.89
N ALA A 368 13.00 -9.17 15.94
CA ALA A 368 11.97 -8.53 15.13
C ALA A 368 12.26 -8.68 13.62
N ARG A 369 13.52 -8.50 13.19
CA ARG A 369 13.92 -8.69 11.79
C ARG A 369 13.79 -10.14 11.33
N ARG A 370 14.15 -11.12 12.18
CA ARG A 370 13.89 -12.53 11.88
C ARG A 370 12.39 -12.81 11.73
N ALA A 371 11.57 -12.36 12.67
CA ALA A 371 10.13 -12.52 12.60
C ALA A 371 9.54 -11.90 11.31
N LEU A 372 9.93 -10.66 10.99
CA LEU A 372 9.48 -9.97 9.77
C LEU A 372 9.90 -10.70 8.50
N SER A 373 11.14 -11.19 8.44
CA SER A 373 11.63 -11.96 7.30
C SER A 373 10.84 -13.26 7.10
N GLN A 374 10.50 -13.95 8.20
CA GLN A 374 9.71 -15.17 8.19
C GLN A 374 8.28 -14.90 7.69
N GLN A 375 7.64 -13.87 8.23
CA GLN A 375 6.33 -13.37 7.78
C GLN A 375 6.31 -13.06 6.28
N ARG A 376 7.35 -12.39 5.78
CA ARG A 376 7.50 -12.06 4.36
C ARG A 376 7.67 -13.31 3.50
N ALA A 377 8.47 -14.27 3.95
CA ALA A 377 8.64 -15.55 3.26
C ALA A 377 7.31 -16.32 3.17
N GLU A 378 6.58 -16.39 4.29
CA GLU A 378 5.26 -17.02 4.39
C GLU A 378 4.23 -16.33 3.46
N SER A 379 4.18 -15.00 3.49
CA SER A 379 3.29 -14.22 2.61
C SER A 379 3.64 -14.42 1.13
N LEU A 380 4.92 -14.53 0.78
CA LEU A 380 5.36 -14.75 -0.59
C LEU A 380 4.98 -16.15 -1.08
N VAL A 381 5.23 -17.18 -0.28
CA VAL A 381 4.83 -18.56 -0.60
C VAL A 381 3.31 -18.68 -0.73
N LEU A 382 2.55 -18.03 0.15
CA LEU A 382 1.09 -17.95 0.04
C LEU A 382 0.67 -17.35 -1.30
N ALA A 383 1.25 -16.21 -1.67
CA ALA A 383 0.92 -15.52 -2.91
C ALA A 383 1.26 -16.37 -4.15
N LEU A 384 2.38 -17.10 -4.13
CA LEU A 384 2.75 -18.05 -5.18
C LEU A 384 1.76 -19.23 -5.27
N HIS A 385 1.25 -19.70 -4.13
CA HIS A 385 0.27 -20.77 -4.12
C HIS A 385 -1.09 -20.34 -4.68
N LEU A 386 -1.50 -19.10 -4.42
CA LEU A 386 -2.68 -18.49 -5.05
C LEU A 386 -2.53 -18.32 -6.57
N LEU A 387 -1.32 -18.48 -7.09
CA LEU A 387 -0.98 -18.51 -8.52
C LEU A 387 -0.70 -19.94 -9.04
N ASP A 388 -1.31 -20.92 -8.39
CA ASP A 388 -1.31 -22.35 -8.76
C ASP A 388 0.06 -23.06 -8.66
N VAL A 389 1.04 -22.51 -7.92
CA VAL A 389 2.26 -23.28 -7.60
C VAL A 389 1.90 -24.42 -6.64
N PRO A 390 2.27 -25.69 -6.89
CA PRO A 390 1.81 -26.83 -6.08
C PRO A 390 2.07 -26.72 -4.57
N MET A 391 1.15 -27.23 -3.75
CA MET A 391 1.33 -27.32 -2.30
C MET A 391 2.48 -28.27 -1.97
N GLY A 392 3.36 -27.85 -1.06
CA GLY A 392 4.52 -28.65 -0.65
C GLY A 392 5.75 -28.53 -1.56
N MET A 393 5.64 -27.81 -2.69
CA MET A 393 6.80 -27.44 -3.51
C MET A 393 7.66 -26.37 -2.83
N LEU A 394 7.05 -25.48 -2.04
CA LEU A 394 7.73 -24.32 -1.46
C LEU A 394 7.83 -24.40 0.06
N ASP A 395 9.03 -24.15 0.59
CA ASP A 395 9.29 -23.97 2.03
C ASP A 395 9.65 -22.49 2.29
N ALA A 396 8.90 -21.81 3.17
CA ALA A 396 9.16 -20.41 3.54
C ALA A 396 10.22 -20.32 4.66
N MET A 397 11.32 -19.59 4.42
CA MET A 397 12.39 -19.39 5.41
C MET A 397 12.75 -17.92 5.59
N GLY A 398 12.64 -17.41 6.82
CA GLY A 398 13.11 -16.09 7.21
C GLY A 398 14.51 -16.13 7.81
N HIS A 399 15.50 -15.61 7.08
CA HIS A 399 16.90 -15.60 7.50
C HIS A 399 17.31 -14.35 8.30
N GLY A 400 16.42 -13.37 8.44
CA GLY A 400 16.75 -12.08 9.06
C GLY A 400 18.00 -11.46 8.45
N ALA A 401 18.89 -10.95 9.32
CA ALA A 401 20.16 -10.33 8.92
C ALA A 401 21.37 -11.29 9.01
N ASP A 402 21.13 -12.59 9.20
CA ASP A 402 22.15 -13.56 9.62
C ASP A 402 23.15 -13.93 8.50
N ASP A 403 22.81 -13.63 7.24
CA ASP A 403 23.63 -13.92 6.05
C ASP A 403 23.69 -12.70 5.09
N PRO A 404 24.51 -11.68 5.41
CA PRO A 404 24.66 -10.49 4.57
C PRO A 404 25.57 -10.77 3.36
N ILE A 405 25.18 -10.26 2.19
CA ILE A 405 25.98 -10.33 0.95
C ILE A 405 26.69 -9.01 0.63
N ALA A 406 26.39 -7.96 1.40
CA ALA A 406 26.95 -6.63 1.23
C ALA A 406 27.08 -5.91 2.58
N ASP A 407 27.83 -4.80 2.59
CA ASP A 407 28.07 -3.99 3.79
C ASP A 407 26.79 -3.25 4.23
N ASN A 408 26.35 -3.49 5.47
CA ASN A 408 25.15 -2.85 6.04
C ASN A 408 25.34 -1.36 6.39
N ARG A 409 26.56 -0.82 6.33
CA ARG A 409 26.82 0.60 6.65
C ARG A 409 26.29 1.54 5.57
N SER A 410 26.27 1.11 4.31
CA SER A 410 25.78 1.92 3.17
C SER A 410 24.34 1.58 2.81
N GLU A 411 23.56 2.56 2.32
CA GLU A 411 22.20 2.28 1.85
C GLU A 411 22.19 1.32 0.67
N ALA A 412 23.18 1.43 -0.22
CA ALA A 412 23.33 0.53 -1.36
C ALA A 412 23.54 -0.93 -0.90
N GLY A 413 24.42 -1.16 0.09
CA GLY A 413 24.66 -2.50 0.62
C GLY A 413 23.47 -3.04 1.41
N ARG A 414 22.77 -2.20 2.18
CA ARG A 414 21.51 -2.61 2.83
C ARG A 414 20.45 -3.02 1.82
N ALA A 415 20.31 -2.28 0.72
CA ALA A 415 19.39 -2.63 -0.35
C ALA A 415 19.72 -3.98 -1.00
N GLN A 416 21.00 -4.36 -1.08
CA GLN A 416 21.42 -5.69 -1.56
C GLN A 416 21.13 -6.80 -0.54
N ASN A 417 21.25 -6.52 0.76
CA ASN A 417 20.94 -7.48 1.81
C ASN A 417 19.43 -7.78 1.93
N ARG A 418 18.58 -6.79 1.65
CA ARG A 418 17.12 -6.96 1.55
C ARG A 418 16.74 -7.70 0.27
N ARG A 419 16.79 -9.03 0.30
CA ARG A 419 16.63 -9.89 -0.88
C ARG A 419 15.77 -11.12 -0.62
N VAL A 420 15.30 -11.73 -1.71
CA VAL A 420 14.68 -13.05 -1.74
C VAL A 420 15.62 -14.00 -2.47
N VAL A 421 15.79 -15.20 -1.95
CA VAL A 421 16.65 -16.25 -2.49
C VAL A 421 15.84 -17.53 -2.65
N TYR A 422 16.04 -18.23 -3.75
CA TYR A 422 15.47 -19.53 -4.04
C TYR A 422 16.57 -20.58 -3.99
N ARG A 423 16.32 -21.71 -3.32
CA ARG A 423 17.28 -22.84 -3.23
C ARG A 423 16.56 -24.16 -3.42
N LEU A 424 17.10 -25.06 -4.24
CA LEU A 424 16.59 -26.43 -4.32
C LEU A 424 16.84 -27.17 -3.00
N LEU A 425 15.81 -27.84 -2.50
CA LEU A 425 15.91 -28.76 -1.39
C LEU A 425 16.06 -30.17 -1.98
N ARG A 426 17.17 -30.84 -1.62
CA ARG A 426 17.52 -32.17 -2.12
C ARG A 426 17.20 -33.25 -1.11
#